data_AF-A0A2E7S1H4-F1
#
_entry.id   AF-A0A2E7S1H4-F1
#
_cell.length_a   1.000
_cell.length_b   1.000
_cell.length_c   1.000
_cell.angle_alpha   90.00
_cell.angle_beta   90.00
_cell.angle_gamma   90.00
#
_symmetry.space_group_name_H-M   'P 1'
#
loop_
_entity.id
_entity.type
_entity.pdbx_description
1 polymer ?
#
loop_
_entity_poly.entity_id
_entity_poly.type
_entity_poly.pdbx_seq_one_letter_code
_entity_poly.pdbx_strand_id
1 'polypeptide(L)'
;KPIAERIRSKKVLCILIGHAEFTSQLPQFGTDKTGKDLDFYNWRNRGFLTRKGGRPTVVFAEEDVMEYEGGMQKESILIHEFGHVIHGAGFDAILQKRLTDTFEQARIKQIWNDGRAAQRFRRIKSKTPVLLLDALAKSFPDQPIALLRKCLDAGDILVNGKPASAKVRVTGRDKVLIVFGGSKQCYAAKNRAEYWAEAVQCWFDTNRTTDHDHNHIHTRKQLKSYDPVVAKLCRDVLGDSSWRFVSPRQRAGKRHLKNYDPTRAPTVVDPDHIKKAANDYYDKYWKSYWKRLHEKHAATR
;
A
#
# COMPACT_ATOMS: atom_id res chain seq x y z
N LYS A 1 13.98 -24.66 17.29
CA LYS A 1 12.62 -24.15 17.62
C LYS A 1 11.97 -23.63 16.34
N PRO A 2 10.83 -24.20 15.91
CA PRO A 2 9.95 -23.61 14.90
C PRO A 2 9.72 -22.11 15.11
N ILE A 3 9.47 -21.38 14.01
CA ILE A 3 9.24 -19.93 14.01
C ILE A 3 8.15 -19.52 15.01
N ALA A 4 7.03 -20.23 15.03
CA ALA A 4 5.91 -19.95 15.93
C ALA A 4 6.29 -20.06 17.41
N GLU A 5 7.16 -21.03 17.78
CA GLU A 5 7.64 -21.14 19.16
C GLU A 5 8.53 -19.96 19.55
N ARG A 6 9.38 -19.47 18.64
CA ARG A 6 10.22 -18.30 18.89
C ARG A 6 9.37 -17.06 19.13
N ILE A 7 8.35 -16.85 18.29
CA ILE A 7 7.36 -15.79 18.46
C ILE A 7 6.68 -15.89 19.84
N ARG A 8 6.16 -17.07 20.20
CA ARG A 8 5.54 -17.30 21.52
C ARG A 8 6.51 -17.05 22.68
N SER A 9 7.75 -17.50 22.58
CA SER A 9 8.76 -17.30 23.64
C SER A 9 9.14 -15.85 23.86
N LYS A 10 9.06 -15.01 22.82
CA LYS A 10 9.22 -13.55 22.92
C LYS A 10 7.98 -12.85 23.46
N LYS A 11 6.92 -13.61 23.76
CA LYS A 11 5.64 -13.13 24.28
C LYS A 11 5.11 -11.97 23.45
N VAL A 12 5.13 -12.02 22.12
CA VAL A 12 4.65 -10.90 21.28
C VAL A 12 3.26 -10.46 21.75
N LEU A 13 3.10 -9.15 22.00
CA LEU A 13 1.79 -8.57 22.32
C LEU A 13 1.08 -8.27 21.00
N CYS A 14 -0.12 -8.80 20.84
CA CYS A 14 -1.00 -8.46 19.73
C CYS A 14 -2.09 -7.55 20.27
N ILE A 15 -2.26 -6.37 19.67
CA ILE A 15 -3.32 -5.43 20.01
C ILE A 15 -4.22 -5.27 18.79
N LEU A 16 -5.51 -5.44 19.00
CA LEU A 16 -6.53 -5.14 18.01
C LEU A 16 -7.16 -3.79 18.40
N ILE A 17 -7.13 -2.82 17.49
CA ILE A 17 -7.87 -1.57 17.63
C ILE A 17 -9.28 -1.82 17.11
N GLY A 18 -10.29 -1.67 17.96
CA GLY A 18 -11.68 -1.75 17.53
C GLY A 18 -12.01 -0.68 16.49
N HIS A 19 -13.05 -0.93 15.67
CA HIS A 19 -13.46 0.01 14.63
C HIS A 19 -13.77 1.42 15.16
N ALA A 20 -14.37 1.50 16.36
CA ALA A 20 -14.69 2.76 17.03
C ALA A 20 -13.53 3.33 17.88
N GLU A 21 -12.36 2.70 17.84
CA GLU A 21 -11.18 3.09 18.61
C GLU A 21 -10.07 3.62 17.70
N PHE A 22 -9.23 4.45 18.30
CA PHE A 22 -8.06 5.04 17.66
C PHE A 22 -6.77 4.59 18.33
N THR A 23 -5.69 4.61 17.56
CA THR A 23 -4.35 4.26 18.04
C THR A 23 -3.95 5.12 19.23
N SER A 24 -4.25 6.42 19.20
CA SER A 24 -3.97 7.33 20.31
C SER A 24 -4.75 7.02 21.60
N GLN A 25 -5.83 6.24 21.54
CA GLN A 25 -6.63 5.84 22.70
C GLN A 25 -6.10 4.55 23.36
N LEU A 26 -5.22 3.82 22.66
CA LEU A 26 -4.53 2.69 23.28
C LEU A 26 -3.54 3.20 24.32
N PRO A 27 -3.52 2.65 25.55
CA PRO A 27 -2.63 3.12 26.62
C PRO A 27 -1.14 3.15 26.22
N GLN A 28 -0.71 2.27 25.32
CA GLN A 28 0.67 2.17 24.86
C GLN A 28 1.05 3.22 23.82
N PHE A 29 0.07 3.90 23.21
CA PHE A 29 0.24 4.76 22.04
C PHE A 29 -0.39 6.14 22.18
N GLY A 30 -0.64 6.59 23.41
CA GLY A 30 -1.03 7.97 23.70
C GLY A 30 -0.07 8.99 23.07
N THR A 31 -0.62 10.15 22.72
CA THR A 31 0.12 11.24 22.08
C THR A 31 -0.48 12.59 22.45
N ASP A 32 0.35 13.63 22.49
CA ASP A 32 -0.08 15.02 22.74
C ASP A 32 -0.60 15.74 21.49
N LYS A 33 -0.70 15.02 20.35
CA LYS A 33 -1.26 15.58 19.11
C LYS A 33 -2.73 15.94 19.31
N THR A 34 -3.17 17.01 18.67
CA THR A 34 -4.56 17.47 18.73
C THR A 34 -5.09 17.82 17.33
N GLY A 35 -6.41 17.91 17.18
CA GLY A 35 -7.08 18.29 15.93
C GLY A 35 -6.65 17.44 14.72
N LYS A 36 -6.42 18.10 13.58
CA LYS A 36 -6.08 17.43 12.31
C LYS A 36 -4.80 16.60 12.37
N ASP A 37 -3.86 16.97 13.23
CA ASP A 37 -2.60 16.22 13.39
C ASP A 37 -2.84 14.92 14.16
N LEU A 38 -3.76 14.93 15.13
CA LEU A 38 -4.22 13.72 15.83
C LEU A 38 -5.00 12.81 14.87
N ASP A 39 -5.92 13.38 14.09
CA ASP A 39 -6.68 12.64 13.09
C ASP A 39 -5.75 11.98 12.07
N PHE A 40 -4.74 12.72 11.59
CA PHE A 40 -3.74 12.18 10.67
C PHE A 40 -2.88 11.10 11.31
N TYR A 41 -2.47 11.28 12.57
CA TYR A 41 -1.76 10.24 13.33
C TYR A 41 -2.60 8.96 13.42
N ASN A 42 -3.86 9.05 13.82
CA ASN A 42 -4.74 7.89 13.95
C ASN A 42 -5.02 7.21 12.61
N TRP A 43 -5.22 7.99 11.55
CA TRP A 43 -5.41 7.46 10.20
C TRP A 43 -4.17 6.73 9.66
N ARG A 44 -2.96 7.23 9.95
CA ARG A 44 -1.71 6.62 9.44
C ARG A 44 -1.32 5.34 10.16
N ASN A 45 -1.76 5.16 11.41
CA ASN A 45 -1.24 4.12 12.31
C ASN A 45 -2.29 3.03 12.56
N ARG A 46 -2.73 2.32 11.52
CA ARG A 46 -3.74 1.24 11.62
C ARG A 46 -3.17 -0.18 11.60
N GLY A 47 -1.92 -0.35 11.18
CA GLY A 47 -1.18 -1.61 11.25
C GLY A 47 0.31 -1.33 11.33
N PHE A 48 1.00 -1.93 12.30
CA PHE A 48 2.47 -1.81 12.44
C PHE A 48 3.03 -2.76 13.51
N LEU A 49 4.31 -3.10 13.38
CA LEU A 49 5.11 -3.75 14.41
C LEU A 49 6.05 -2.74 15.10
N THR A 50 6.10 -2.78 16.43
CA THR A 50 7.03 -1.96 17.23
C THR A 50 7.47 -2.69 18.51
N ARG A 51 8.11 -1.97 19.45
CA ARG A 51 8.40 -2.45 20.79
C ARG A 51 7.83 -1.50 21.84
N LYS A 52 7.16 -2.04 22.85
CA LYS A 52 6.66 -1.28 24.01
C LYS A 52 7.14 -1.95 25.29
N GLY A 53 7.84 -1.20 26.15
CA GLY A 53 8.45 -1.76 27.37
C GLY A 53 9.37 -2.96 27.09
N GLY A 54 10.14 -2.92 25.99
CA GLY A 54 11.01 -4.02 25.57
C GLY A 54 10.29 -5.22 24.93
N ARG A 55 8.96 -5.30 25.00
CA ARG A 55 8.14 -6.37 24.40
C ARG A 55 7.81 -6.04 22.94
N PRO A 56 8.00 -6.97 21.98
CA PRO A 56 7.50 -6.78 20.63
C PRO A 56 5.98 -6.68 20.65
N THR A 57 5.45 -5.65 20.00
CA THR A 57 4.02 -5.35 19.97
C THR A 57 3.60 -5.13 18.52
N VAL A 58 2.66 -5.94 18.05
CA VAL A 58 2.00 -5.77 16.75
C VAL A 58 0.61 -5.21 16.97
N VAL A 59 0.23 -4.28 16.12
CA VAL A 59 -1.05 -3.61 16.14
C VAL A 59 -1.78 -3.91 14.84
N PHE A 60 -3.07 -4.23 14.94
CA PHE A 60 -3.96 -4.37 13.81
C PHE A 60 -5.23 -3.56 14.05
N ALA A 61 -5.73 -2.91 13.02
CA ALA A 61 -7.07 -2.34 13.03
C ALA A 61 -8.10 -3.40 12.64
N GLU A 62 -9.23 -3.41 13.35
CA GLU A 62 -10.33 -4.34 13.09
C GLU A 62 -10.80 -4.28 11.64
N GLU A 63 -10.93 -3.08 11.06
CA GLU A 63 -11.38 -2.91 9.68
C GLU A 63 -10.47 -3.55 8.64
N ASP A 64 -9.17 -3.65 8.91
CA ASP A 64 -8.20 -4.23 7.99
C ASP A 64 -8.12 -5.74 8.17
N VAL A 65 -8.33 -6.24 9.39
CA VAL A 65 -8.44 -7.68 9.69
C VAL A 65 -9.71 -8.26 9.08
N MET A 66 -10.82 -7.51 9.18
CA MET A 66 -12.14 -7.93 8.71
C MET A 66 -12.46 -7.46 7.29
N GLU A 67 -11.60 -6.64 6.69
CA GLU A 67 -11.73 -6.06 5.35
C GLU A 67 -13.06 -5.29 5.16
N TYR A 68 -13.38 -4.39 6.09
CA TYR A 68 -14.59 -3.56 6.03
C TYR A 68 -14.64 -2.67 4.79
N GLU A 69 -15.86 -2.32 4.37
CA GLU A 69 -16.05 -1.37 3.26
C GLU A 69 -15.41 -0.02 3.62
N GLY A 70 -14.77 0.61 2.63
CA GLY A 70 -14.01 1.85 2.82
C GLY A 70 -12.60 1.66 3.36
N GLY A 71 -12.30 0.52 4.01
CA GLY A 71 -10.97 0.11 4.46
C GLY A 71 -10.14 -0.60 3.39
N MET A 72 -9.07 -1.28 3.80
CA MET A 72 -8.23 -2.03 2.87
C MET A 72 -8.88 -3.38 2.49
N GLN A 73 -9.26 -3.52 1.22
CA GLN A 73 -9.88 -4.76 0.69
C GLN A 73 -9.13 -5.37 -0.49
N LYS A 74 -8.05 -4.72 -0.95
CA LYS A 74 -7.29 -5.10 -2.15
C LYS A 74 -6.04 -5.90 -1.84
N GLU A 75 -5.64 -5.89 -0.59
CA GLU A 75 -4.56 -6.67 -0.01
C GLU A 75 -4.93 -7.02 1.42
N SER A 76 -4.19 -7.96 2.02
CA SER A 76 -4.33 -8.24 3.44
C SER A 76 -3.22 -7.54 4.23
N ILE A 77 -3.56 -6.44 4.92
CA ILE A 77 -2.68 -5.79 5.90
C ILE A 77 -2.33 -6.76 7.04
N LEU A 78 -3.29 -7.60 7.44
CA LEU A 78 -3.05 -8.66 8.42
C LEU A 78 -1.86 -9.54 8.02
N ILE A 79 -1.81 -10.03 6.77
CA ILE A 79 -0.72 -10.87 6.30
C ILE A 79 0.60 -10.08 6.19
N HIS A 80 0.55 -8.82 5.76
CA HIS A 80 1.73 -7.93 5.71
C HIS A 80 2.38 -7.78 7.09
N GLU A 81 1.60 -7.31 8.06
CA GLU A 81 2.06 -7.04 9.42
C GLU A 81 2.46 -8.32 10.15
N PHE A 82 1.77 -9.44 9.89
CA PHE A 82 2.19 -10.74 10.41
C PHE A 82 3.52 -11.20 9.76
N GLY A 83 3.79 -10.81 8.52
CA GLY A 83 5.10 -10.92 7.89
C GLY A 83 6.19 -10.24 8.72
N HIS A 84 5.95 -9.00 9.18
CA HIS A 84 6.86 -8.33 10.11
C HIS A 84 7.01 -9.07 11.44
N VAL A 85 5.94 -9.64 12.00
CA VAL A 85 6.04 -10.47 13.22
C VAL A 85 6.95 -11.68 13.00
N ILE A 86 6.78 -12.39 11.89
CA ILE A 86 7.60 -13.54 11.53
C ILE A 86 9.08 -13.13 11.42
N HIS A 87 9.36 -12.03 10.74
CA HIS A 87 10.71 -11.50 10.62
C HIS A 87 11.28 -11.02 11.96
N GLY A 88 10.63 -10.07 12.63
CA GLY A 88 11.14 -9.41 13.84
C GLY A 88 11.18 -10.32 15.06
N ALA A 89 10.12 -11.08 15.31
CA ALA A 89 10.03 -11.97 16.46
C ALA A 89 10.44 -13.42 16.14
N GLY A 90 10.19 -13.91 14.93
CA GLY A 90 10.48 -15.31 14.58
C GLY A 90 11.91 -15.60 14.13
N PHE A 91 12.59 -14.69 13.43
CA PHE A 91 13.92 -14.97 12.89
C PHE A 91 14.99 -14.95 13.99
N ASP A 92 15.92 -15.91 13.92
CA ASP A 92 17.19 -15.89 14.65
C ASP A 92 18.27 -15.18 13.83
N ALA A 93 19.51 -15.14 14.34
CA ALA A 93 20.63 -14.52 13.66
C ALA A 93 20.89 -15.10 12.24
N ILE A 94 20.71 -16.41 12.06
CA ILE A 94 20.93 -17.09 10.77
C ILE A 94 19.88 -16.62 9.74
N LEU A 95 18.60 -16.63 10.10
CA LEU A 95 17.53 -16.16 9.23
C LEU A 95 17.57 -14.65 8.99
N GLN A 96 17.97 -13.87 10.00
CA GLN A 96 18.20 -12.43 9.84
C GLN A 96 19.28 -12.17 8.78
N LYS A 97 20.44 -12.85 8.89
CA LYS A 97 21.51 -12.74 7.90
C LYS A 97 21.04 -13.19 6.52
N ARG A 98 20.35 -14.33 6.43
CA ARG A 98 19.84 -14.85 5.15
C ARG A 98 18.87 -13.89 4.47
N LEU A 99 17.98 -13.24 5.22
CA LEU A 99 17.10 -12.20 4.68
C LEU A 99 17.89 -10.97 4.20
N THR A 100 18.95 -10.58 4.92
CA THR A 100 19.85 -9.49 4.48
C THR A 100 20.53 -9.83 3.16
N ASP A 101 21.13 -11.01 3.06
CA ASP A 101 21.80 -11.47 1.84
C ASP A 101 20.80 -11.55 0.66
N THR A 102 19.58 -12.03 0.93
CA THR A 102 18.49 -12.13 -0.08
C THR A 102 18.08 -10.74 -0.57
N PHE A 103 17.84 -9.79 0.34
CA PHE A 103 17.45 -8.43 -0.02
C PHE A 103 18.54 -7.71 -0.81
N GLU A 104 19.80 -7.87 -0.42
CA GLU A 104 20.93 -7.27 -1.13
C GLU A 104 21.06 -7.83 -2.55
N GLN A 105 20.83 -9.13 -2.75
CA GLN A 105 20.79 -9.72 -4.09
C GLN A 105 19.65 -9.14 -4.95
N ALA A 106 18.45 -8.98 -4.39
CA ALA A 106 17.35 -8.32 -5.09
C ALA A 106 17.68 -6.87 -5.45
N ARG A 107 18.34 -6.14 -4.54
CA ARG A 107 18.81 -4.76 -4.79
C ARG A 107 19.83 -4.69 -5.92
N ILE A 108 20.85 -5.55 -5.93
CA ILE A 108 21.86 -5.61 -7.00
C ILE A 108 21.21 -5.93 -8.35
N LYS A 109 20.27 -6.87 -8.37
CA LYS A 109 19.53 -7.27 -9.57
C LYS A 109 18.40 -6.30 -9.97
N GLN A 110 18.20 -5.23 -9.20
CA GLN A 110 17.10 -4.28 -9.38
C GLN A 110 15.71 -4.93 -9.42
N ILE A 111 15.54 -6.08 -8.76
CA ILE A 111 14.22 -6.69 -8.56
C ILE A 111 13.38 -5.70 -7.72
N TRP A 112 12.09 -5.63 -8.02
CA TRP A 112 11.12 -4.71 -7.41
C TRP A 112 11.34 -3.23 -7.77
N ASN A 113 12.12 -2.92 -8.81
CA ASN A 113 12.23 -1.58 -9.39
C ASN A 113 11.43 -1.43 -10.70
N ASP A 114 10.42 -2.27 -10.90
CA ASP A 114 9.53 -2.37 -12.06
C ASP A 114 8.11 -1.85 -11.75
N GLY A 115 7.95 -1.06 -10.69
CA GLY A 115 6.69 -0.43 -10.33
C GLY A 115 6.25 0.60 -11.36
N ARG A 116 4.94 0.83 -11.48
CA ARG A 116 4.40 1.81 -12.43
C ARG A 116 4.52 3.23 -11.86
N ALA A 117 5.20 4.12 -12.59
CA ALA A 117 5.24 5.54 -12.25
C ALA A 117 3.95 6.25 -12.73
N ALA A 118 2.87 6.15 -11.96
CA ALA A 118 1.60 6.79 -12.28
C ALA A 118 0.85 7.29 -11.04
N GLN A 119 0.31 8.51 -11.14
CA GLN A 119 -0.45 9.17 -10.09
C GLN A 119 -1.94 9.19 -10.40
N ARG A 120 -2.77 8.78 -9.43
CA ARG A 120 -4.22 9.00 -9.49
C ARG A 120 -4.51 10.44 -9.07
N PHE A 121 -5.08 11.23 -9.98
CA PHE A 121 -5.45 12.61 -9.70
C PHE A 121 -6.90 12.67 -9.16
N ARG A 122 -7.05 12.90 -7.86
CA ARG A 122 -8.32 12.82 -7.12
C ARG A 122 -8.76 14.15 -6.51
N ARG A 123 -8.52 15.25 -7.23
CA ARG A 123 -8.87 16.62 -6.76
C ARG A 123 -10.17 17.17 -7.33
N ILE A 124 -10.74 16.51 -8.33
CA ILE A 124 -11.99 16.93 -8.97
C ILE A 124 -13.16 16.37 -8.15
N LYS A 125 -13.99 17.26 -7.61
CA LYS A 125 -15.20 16.91 -6.84
C LYS A 125 -16.50 17.39 -7.50
N SER A 126 -16.42 18.13 -8.60
CA SER A 126 -17.59 18.74 -9.25
C SER A 126 -18.56 17.68 -9.78
N LYS A 127 -19.86 17.90 -9.58
CA LYS A 127 -20.92 17.11 -10.21
C LYS A 127 -21.10 17.45 -11.70
N THR A 128 -20.85 18.70 -12.07
CA THR A 128 -20.90 19.17 -13.46
C THR A 128 -19.51 19.10 -14.11
N PRO A 129 -19.42 18.84 -15.42
CA PRO A 129 -18.13 18.70 -16.09
C PRO A 129 -17.29 19.98 -16.07
N VAL A 130 -16.05 19.88 -15.62
CA VAL A 130 -15.03 20.97 -15.63
C VAL A 130 -13.90 20.63 -16.60
N LEU A 131 -13.22 21.64 -17.14
CA LEU A 131 -12.06 21.40 -18.00
C LEU A 131 -10.92 20.76 -17.19
N LEU A 132 -10.44 19.59 -17.60
CA LEU A 132 -9.39 18.89 -16.87
C LEU A 132 -8.08 19.69 -16.84
N LEU A 133 -7.76 20.40 -17.92
CA LEU A 133 -6.57 21.24 -18.01
C LEU A 133 -6.53 22.29 -16.88
N ASP A 134 -7.65 22.96 -16.61
CA ASP A 134 -7.73 23.99 -15.56
C ASP A 134 -7.59 23.38 -14.16
N ALA A 135 -8.21 22.21 -13.94
CA ALA A 135 -8.09 21.49 -12.67
C ALA A 135 -6.65 21.03 -12.40
N LEU A 136 -5.94 20.57 -13.42
CA LEU A 136 -4.52 20.21 -13.34
C LEU A 136 -3.66 21.45 -13.07
N ALA A 137 -3.84 22.53 -13.83
CA ALA A 137 -3.08 23.78 -13.65
C ALA A 137 -3.25 24.38 -12.25
N LYS A 138 -4.48 24.32 -11.71
CA LYS A 138 -4.77 24.75 -10.33
C LYS A 138 -4.05 23.88 -9.29
N SER A 139 -3.89 22.59 -9.55
CA SER A 139 -3.32 21.63 -8.59
C SER A 139 -1.79 21.56 -8.67
N PHE A 140 -1.23 21.86 -9.83
CA PHE A 140 0.20 21.80 -10.12
C PHE A 140 0.68 23.15 -10.72
N PRO A 141 0.65 24.23 -9.93
CA PRO A 141 0.96 25.58 -10.42
C PRO A 141 2.42 25.76 -10.87
N ASP A 142 3.31 24.84 -10.47
CA ASP A 142 4.71 24.79 -10.90
C ASP A 142 4.89 24.12 -12.27
N GLN A 143 3.84 23.54 -12.86
CA GLN A 143 3.88 22.93 -14.18
C GLN A 143 3.32 23.89 -15.24
N PRO A 144 4.07 24.18 -16.32
CA PRO A 144 3.58 25.03 -17.39
C PRO A 144 2.28 24.49 -18.01
N ILE A 145 1.28 25.34 -18.22
CA ILE A 145 0.01 24.95 -18.87
C ILE A 145 0.26 24.30 -20.25
N ALA A 146 1.28 24.79 -20.98
CA ALA A 146 1.68 24.21 -22.26
C ALA A 146 2.15 22.75 -22.13
N LEU A 147 2.85 22.39 -21.06
CA LEU A 147 3.23 20.99 -20.79
C LEU A 147 1.99 20.16 -20.48
N LEU A 148 1.11 20.63 -19.59
CA LEU A 148 -0.12 19.92 -19.23
C LEU A 148 -1.00 19.62 -20.45
N ARG A 149 -1.10 20.59 -21.37
CA ARG A 149 -1.77 20.43 -22.67
C ARG A 149 -1.15 19.29 -23.49
N LYS A 150 0.17 19.30 -23.68
CA LYS A 150 0.89 18.23 -24.39
C LYS A 150 0.69 16.87 -23.73
N CYS A 151 0.77 16.78 -22.41
CA CYS A 151 0.57 15.53 -21.67
C CYS A 151 -0.85 14.96 -21.87
N LEU A 152 -1.88 15.80 -21.95
CA LEU A 152 -3.23 15.37 -22.32
C LEU A 152 -3.25 14.85 -23.76
N ASP A 153 -2.87 15.67 -24.72
CA ASP A 153 -2.97 15.36 -26.16
C ASP A 153 -2.10 14.16 -26.58
N ALA A 154 -0.99 13.91 -25.89
CA ALA A 154 -0.09 12.77 -26.13
C ALA A 154 -0.43 11.49 -25.35
N GLY A 155 -1.51 11.50 -24.55
CA GLY A 155 -1.96 10.33 -23.80
C GLY A 155 -1.16 9.98 -22.53
N ASP A 156 -0.36 10.92 -22.01
CA ASP A 156 0.30 10.77 -20.70
C ASP A 156 -0.69 10.96 -19.54
N ILE A 157 -1.82 11.61 -19.80
CA ILE A 157 -2.92 11.75 -18.83
C ILE A 157 -4.14 11.02 -19.38
N LEU A 158 -4.54 9.96 -18.68
CA LEU A 158 -5.67 9.11 -19.05
C LEU A 158 -6.92 9.52 -18.28
N VAL A 159 -8.06 9.49 -18.96
CA VAL A 159 -9.40 9.64 -18.36
C VAL A 159 -10.13 8.32 -18.54
N ASN A 160 -10.56 7.71 -17.44
CA ASN A 160 -11.23 6.40 -17.42
C ASN A 160 -10.43 5.32 -18.18
N GLY A 161 -9.10 5.39 -18.11
CA GLY A 161 -8.18 4.43 -18.74
C GLY A 161 -7.91 4.68 -20.23
N LYS A 162 -8.45 5.75 -20.83
CA LYS A 162 -8.24 6.09 -22.25
C LYS A 162 -7.48 7.41 -22.39
N PRO A 163 -6.67 7.58 -23.46
CA PRO A 163 -6.12 8.89 -23.82
C PRO A 163 -7.23 9.94 -23.96
N ALA A 164 -6.92 11.18 -23.61
CA ALA A 164 -7.84 12.30 -23.70
C ALA A 164 -7.19 13.43 -24.51
N SER A 165 -7.88 14.56 -24.67
CA SER A 165 -7.31 15.77 -25.25
C SER A 165 -7.35 16.91 -24.24
N ALA A 166 -6.65 18.00 -24.54
CA ALA A 166 -6.65 19.21 -23.72
C ALA A 166 -8.03 19.87 -23.59
N LYS A 167 -9.01 19.48 -24.41
CA LYS A 167 -10.40 19.94 -24.37
C LYS A 167 -11.30 19.06 -23.48
N VAL A 168 -10.78 17.96 -22.93
CA VAL A 168 -11.58 17.00 -22.16
C VAL A 168 -12.18 17.65 -20.92
N ARG A 169 -13.47 17.38 -20.70
CA ARG A 169 -14.19 17.77 -19.50
C ARG A 169 -14.51 16.55 -18.66
N VAL A 170 -14.38 16.69 -17.34
CA VAL A 170 -14.51 15.59 -16.38
C VAL A 170 -15.28 16.03 -15.14
N THR A 171 -15.88 15.07 -14.47
CA THR A 171 -16.57 15.20 -13.19
C THR A 171 -15.79 14.49 -12.08
N GLY A 172 -16.25 14.60 -10.83
CA GLY A 172 -15.68 13.84 -9.71
C GLY A 172 -15.85 12.32 -9.81
N ARG A 173 -16.62 11.82 -10.79
CA ARG A 173 -16.78 10.37 -11.05
C ARG A 173 -15.71 9.81 -11.98
N ASP A 174 -15.03 10.68 -12.73
CA ASP A 174 -14.04 10.26 -13.72
C ASP A 174 -12.70 9.94 -13.07
N LYS A 175 -12.06 8.86 -13.51
CA LYS A 175 -10.75 8.41 -13.02
C LYS A 175 -9.66 9.05 -13.87
N VAL A 176 -8.95 10.03 -13.32
CA VAL A 176 -7.80 10.65 -13.96
C VAL A 176 -6.50 10.01 -13.48
N LEU A 177 -5.66 9.58 -14.42
CA LEU A 177 -4.36 8.97 -14.14
C LEU A 177 -3.26 9.68 -14.93
N ILE A 178 -2.29 10.26 -14.23
CA ILE A 178 -1.08 10.86 -14.82
C ILE A 178 -0.03 9.75 -14.88
N VAL A 179 0.51 9.47 -16.07
CA VAL A 179 1.50 8.43 -16.33
C VAL A 179 2.82 9.12 -16.64
N PHE A 180 3.80 8.98 -15.74
CA PHE A 180 5.11 9.64 -15.89
C PHE A 180 6.09 8.86 -16.76
N GLY A 181 5.73 7.64 -17.16
CA GLY A 181 6.59 6.75 -17.93
C GLY A 181 7.73 6.13 -17.12
N GLY A 182 8.29 5.05 -17.65
CA GLY A 182 9.38 4.29 -17.04
C GLY A 182 9.01 3.57 -15.75
N SER A 183 9.95 2.77 -15.26
CA SER A 183 9.79 2.04 -14.01
C SER A 183 10.10 2.91 -12.79
N LYS A 184 9.67 2.43 -11.61
CA LYS A 184 10.03 3.01 -10.31
C LYS A 184 10.23 1.92 -9.26
N GLN A 185 10.88 2.30 -8.16
CA GLN A 185 10.98 1.48 -6.96
C GLN A 185 9.58 1.13 -6.43
N CYS A 186 9.37 -0.15 -6.11
CA CYS A 186 8.21 -0.65 -5.38
C CYS A 186 8.41 -0.52 -3.86
N TYR A 187 7.33 -0.65 -3.09
CA TYR A 187 7.37 -0.64 -1.64
C TYR A 187 8.29 -1.72 -1.07
N ALA A 188 8.22 -2.93 -1.64
CA ALA A 188 9.12 -4.05 -1.34
C ALA A 188 10.62 -3.71 -1.46
N ALA A 189 11.00 -2.76 -2.31
CA ALA A 189 12.40 -2.36 -2.48
C ALA A 189 12.87 -1.26 -1.52
N LYS A 190 11.97 -0.67 -0.71
CA LYS A 190 12.33 0.45 0.19
C LYS A 190 13.28 0.01 1.30
N ASN A 191 13.00 -1.12 1.93
CA ASN A 191 13.86 -1.68 2.96
C ASN A 191 13.62 -3.20 3.12
N ARG A 192 14.53 -3.84 3.85
CA ARG A 192 14.55 -5.30 4.05
C ARG A 192 13.30 -5.85 4.76
N ALA A 193 12.67 -5.08 5.66
CA ALA A 193 11.47 -5.53 6.37
C ALA A 193 10.25 -5.53 5.43
N GLU A 194 10.07 -4.49 4.61
CA GLU A 194 9.00 -4.45 3.59
C GLU A 194 9.22 -5.54 2.54
N TYR A 195 10.46 -5.72 2.08
CA TYR A 195 10.81 -6.78 1.14
C TYR A 195 10.29 -8.15 1.59
N TRP A 196 10.45 -8.46 2.88
CA TRP A 196 9.93 -9.69 3.45
C TRP A 196 8.40 -9.69 3.57
N ALA A 197 7.80 -8.64 4.12
CA ALA A 197 6.35 -8.57 4.33
C ALA A 197 5.56 -8.66 3.01
N GLU A 198 6.02 -7.97 1.97
CA GLU A 198 5.49 -8.00 0.61
C GLU A 198 5.64 -9.38 -0.04
N ALA A 199 6.78 -10.05 0.18
CA ALA A 199 6.98 -11.43 -0.26
C ALA A 199 6.04 -12.41 0.47
N VAL A 200 5.77 -12.20 1.76
CA VAL A 200 4.80 -12.99 2.54
C VAL A 200 3.38 -12.79 2.02
N GLN A 201 2.97 -11.55 1.69
CA GLN A 201 1.68 -11.30 1.05
C GLN A 201 1.58 -12.02 -0.30
N CYS A 202 2.61 -11.95 -1.14
CA CYS A 202 2.62 -12.71 -2.38
C CYS A 202 2.55 -14.21 -2.11
N TRP A 203 3.27 -14.73 -1.12
CA TRP A 203 3.26 -16.15 -0.76
C TRP A 203 1.88 -16.67 -0.36
N PHE A 204 0.99 -15.80 0.14
CA PHE A 204 -0.38 -16.16 0.50
C PHE A 204 -1.45 -15.63 -0.45
N ASP A 205 -1.04 -15.11 -1.62
CA ASP A 205 -1.90 -14.57 -2.68
C ASP A 205 -2.74 -13.37 -2.23
N THR A 206 -2.17 -12.51 -1.38
CA THR A 206 -2.86 -11.35 -0.78
C THR A 206 -2.24 -10.00 -1.11
N ASN A 207 -1.25 -9.93 -2.00
CA ASN A 207 -0.67 -8.64 -2.36
C ASN A 207 -1.56 -7.90 -3.38
N ARG A 208 -1.52 -6.57 -3.37
CA ARG A 208 -2.17 -5.75 -4.41
C ARG A 208 -1.25 -5.58 -5.61
N THR A 209 -1.82 -5.27 -6.77
CA THR A 209 -1.06 -5.02 -8.00
C THR A 209 -1.28 -3.64 -8.60
N THR A 210 -0.28 -3.20 -9.38
CA THR A 210 -0.38 -2.13 -10.37
C THR A 210 -0.86 -0.79 -9.80
N ASP A 211 -0.34 -0.44 -8.63
CA ASP A 211 -0.62 0.81 -7.94
C ASP A 211 0.67 1.62 -7.68
N HIS A 212 0.57 2.68 -6.88
CA HIS A 212 1.71 3.56 -6.60
C HIS A 212 2.84 2.91 -5.79
N ASP A 213 2.60 1.76 -5.18
CA ASP A 213 3.57 1.05 -4.34
C ASP A 213 3.98 -0.29 -4.98
N HIS A 214 3.11 -0.92 -5.77
CA HIS A 214 3.25 -2.32 -6.18
C HIS A 214 3.43 -2.48 -7.70
N ASN A 215 4.13 -3.55 -8.08
CA ASN A 215 4.23 -4.00 -9.46
C ASN A 215 3.10 -4.98 -9.81
N HIS A 216 3.34 -5.90 -10.74
CA HIS A 216 2.36 -6.86 -11.26
C HIS A 216 2.30 -8.18 -10.46
N ILE A 217 3.21 -8.38 -9.50
CA ILE A 217 3.36 -9.62 -8.74
C ILE A 217 2.46 -9.59 -7.52
N HIS A 218 1.64 -10.63 -7.34
CA HIS A 218 0.74 -10.74 -6.20
C HIS A 218 0.45 -12.16 -5.71
N THR A 219 0.97 -13.18 -6.39
CA THR A 219 0.72 -14.59 -6.06
C THR A 219 2.03 -15.33 -5.80
N ARG A 220 1.93 -16.46 -5.09
CA ARG A 220 3.07 -17.34 -4.80
C ARG A 220 3.69 -17.85 -6.08
N LYS A 221 2.85 -18.20 -7.07
CA LYS A 221 3.29 -18.69 -8.37
C LYS A 221 4.14 -17.65 -9.08
N GLN A 222 3.67 -16.39 -9.12
CA GLN A 222 4.44 -15.30 -9.70
C GLN A 222 5.72 -15.02 -8.93
N LEU A 223 5.68 -15.00 -7.59
CA LEU A 223 6.85 -14.77 -6.76
C LEU A 223 7.95 -15.81 -7.02
N LYS A 224 7.59 -17.09 -7.15
CA LYS A 224 8.54 -18.17 -7.46
C LYS A 224 9.31 -17.93 -8.77
N SER A 225 8.67 -17.34 -9.77
CA SER A 225 9.32 -17.01 -11.05
C SER A 225 10.05 -15.69 -11.01
N TYR A 226 9.47 -14.68 -10.35
CA TYR A 226 9.94 -13.30 -10.37
C TYR A 226 11.12 -13.06 -9.42
N ASP A 227 11.04 -13.58 -8.20
CA ASP A 227 12.08 -13.48 -7.18
C ASP A 227 12.28 -14.86 -6.51
N PRO A 228 12.95 -15.81 -7.22
CA PRO A 228 13.11 -17.18 -6.75
C PRO A 228 13.90 -17.29 -5.44
N VAL A 229 14.75 -16.29 -5.12
CA VAL A 229 15.58 -16.31 -3.92
C VAL A 229 14.73 -16.05 -2.67
N VAL A 230 13.89 -15.00 -2.68
CA VAL A 230 12.96 -14.78 -1.55
C VAL A 230 11.87 -15.82 -1.52
N ALA A 231 11.40 -16.32 -2.66
CA ALA A 231 10.45 -17.42 -2.71
C ALA A 231 11.00 -18.69 -2.02
N LYS A 232 12.29 -18.98 -2.18
CA LYS A 232 12.96 -20.07 -1.44
C LYS A 232 13.02 -19.77 0.06
N LEU A 233 13.29 -18.53 0.47
CA LEU A 233 13.25 -18.16 1.89
C LEU A 233 11.85 -18.31 2.47
N CYS A 234 10.81 -17.84 1.77
CA CYS A 234 9.41 -18.05 2.16
C CYS A 234 9.08 -19.53 2.32
N ARG A 235 9.47 -20.38 1.36
CA ARG A 235 9.29 -21.83 1.45
C ARG A 235 9.93 -22.42 2.69
N ASP A 236 11.19 -22.08 2.96
CA ASP A 236 11.95 -22.67 4.05
C ASP A 236 11.42 -22.22 5.44
N VAL A 237 10.81 -21.02 5.51
CA VAL A 237 10.25 -20.44 6.75
C VAL A 237 8.78 -20.84 6.97
N LEU A 238 7.98 -20.86 5.90
CA LEU A 238 6.51 -20.95 5.94
C LEU A 238 5.98 -22.31 5.44
N GLY A 239 6.84 -23.12 4.82
CA GLY A 239 6.44 -24.31 4.06
C GLY A 239 5.83 -23.99 2.70
N ASP A 240 5.61 -25.04 1.90
CA ASP A 240 5.00 -24.96 0.55
C ASP A 240 3.66 -25.71 0.47
N SER A 241 2.84 -25.63 1.53
CA SER A 241 1.52 -26.23 1.51
C SER A 241 0.58 -25.51 0.54
N SER A 242 -0.52 -26.16 0.15
CA SER A 242 -1.56 -25.53 -0.67
C SER A 242 -2.34 -24.43 0.05
N TRP A 243 -2.11 -24.21 1.35
CA TRP A 243 -2.83 -23.22 2.12
C TRP A 243 -2.62 -21.80 1.57
N ARG A 244 -3.72 -21.05 1.47
CA ARG A 244 -3.77 -19.63 1.12
C ARG A 244 -4.67 -18.90 2.09
N PHE A 245 -4.41 -17.60 2.24
CA PHE A 245 -5.34 -16.76 2.97
C PHE A 245 -6.66 -16.68 2.19
N VAL A 246 -7.77 -16.80 2.90
CA VAL A 246 -9.10 -16.61 2.34
C VAL A 246 -9.73 -15.46 3.10
N SER A 247 -10.09 -14.40 2.38
CA SER A 247 -10.69 -13.20 2.92
C SER A 247 -11.82 -13.53 3.90
N PRO A 248 -11.93 -12.84 5.06
CA PRO A 248 -13.05 -13.00 5.98
C PRO A 248 -14.39 -12.78 5.28
N ARG A 249 -14.46 -11.92 4.26
CA ARG A 249 -15.67 -11.68 3.44
C ARG A 249 -16.13 -12.94 2.69
N GLN A 250 -15.20 -13.80 2.27
CA GLN A 250 -15.49 -15.07 1.59
C GLN A 250 -15.73 -16.24 2.57
N ARG A 251 -15.35 -16.05 3.84
CA ARG A 251 -15.53 -17.02 4.93
C ARG A 251 -16.69 -16.68 5.87
N ALA A 252 -17.39 -15.57 5.64
CA ALA A 252 -18.58 -15.19 6.38
C ALA A 252 -19.57 -16.36 6.46
N GLY A 253 -20.21 -16.53 7.62
CA GLY A 253 -21.11 -17.65 7.89
C GLY A 253 -20.44 -19.01 8.10
N LYS A 254 -19.10 -19.12 8.12
CA LYS A 254 -18.39 -20.40 8.26
C LYS A 254 -17.52 -20.46 9.51
N ARG A 255 -17.51 -21.62 10.18
CA ARG A 255 -16.62 -21.95 11.32
C ARG A 255 -16.68 -20.86 12.42
N HIS A 256 -15.55 -20.25 12.78
CA HIS A 256 -15.49 -19.17 13.77
C HIS A 256 -16.16 -17.86 13.31
N LEU A 257 -16.52 -17.74 12.02
CA LEU A 257 -17.30 -16.63 11.45
C LEU A 257 -18.77 -17.00 11.21
N LYS A 258 -19.30 -18.07 11.84
CA LYS A 258 -20.67 -18.56 11.61
C LYS A 258 -21.78 -17.51 11.77
N ASN A 259 -21.57 -16.52 12.66
CA ASN A 259 -22.53 -15.47 12.95
C ASN A 259 -22.11 -14.10 12.38
N TYR A 260 -21.07 -14.06 11.56
CA TYR A 260 -20.59 -12.81 10.94
C TYR A 260 -21.28 -12.58 9.60
N ASP A 261 -21.95 -11.43 9.48
CA ASP A 261 -22.59 -10.94 8.26
C ASP A 261 -21.89 -9.65 7.79
N PRO A 262 -21.11 -9.71 6.69
CA PRO A 262 -20.42 -8.55 6.14
C PRO A 262 -21.33 -7.38 5.76
N THR A 263 -22.60 -7.63 5.46
CA THR A 263 -23.55 -6.57 5.09
C THR A 263 -23.97 -5.70 6.28
N ARG A 264 -23.77 -6.21 7.49
CA ARG A 264 -24.01 -5.52 8.77
C ARG A 264 -22.73 -5.01 9.41
N ALA A 265 -21.59 -5.20 8.75
CA ALA A 265 -20.31 -4.72 9.24
C ALA A 265 -20.23 -3.18 9.14
N PRO A 266 -19.46 -2.52 10.03
CA PRO A 266 -19.22 -1.08 9.91
C PRO A 266 -18.56 -0.70 8.58
N THR A 267 -18.74 0.56 8.18
CA THR A 267 -18.04 1.16 7.04
C THR A 267 -17.01 2.15 7.53
N VAL A 268 -15.80 2.07 7.00
CA VAL A 268 -14.73 3.03 7.28
C VAL A 268 -14.95 4.27 6.43
N VAL A 269 -15.08 5.42 7.08
CA VAL A 269 -15.27 6.70 6.40
C VAL A 269 -14.22 7.69 6.87
N ASP A 270 -13.28 8.02 5.98
CA ASP A 270 -12.29 9.05 6.27
C ASP A 270 -12.92 10.45 6.25
N PRO A 271 -12.62 11.30 7.25
CA PRO A 271 -12.94 12.72 7.23
C PRO A 271 -12.40 13.42 5.98
N ASP A 272 -13.08 14.48 5.54
CA ASP A 272 -12.70 15.20 4.31
C ASP A 272 -11.29 15.81 4.38
N HIS A 273 -10.85 16.23 5.56
CA HIS A 273 -9.50 16.76 5.75
C HIS A 273 -8.42 15.67 5.63
N ILE A 274 -8.71 14.41 6.00
CA ILE A 274 -7.82 13.26 5.78
C ILE A 274 -7.66 12.98 4.29
N LYS A 275 -8.77 12.97 3.53
CA LYS A 275 -8.72 12.82 2.06
C LYS A 275 -7.86 13.91 1.41
N LYS A 276 -7.98 15.15 1.89
CA LYS A 276 -7.13 16.26 1.43
C LYS A 276 -5.66 16.01 1.77
N ALA A 277 -5.34 15.66 3.01
CA ALA A 277 -3.97 15.36 3.43
C ALA A 277 -3.34 14.21 2.64
N ALA A 278 -4.10 13.15 2.35
CA ALA A 278 -3.66 12.05 1.50
C ALA A 278 -3.35 12.50 0.06
N ASN A 279 -4.20 13.33 -0.54
CA ASN A 279 -3.93 13.89 -1.86
C ASN A 279 -2.69 14.80 -1.86
N ASP A 280 -2.53 15.65 -0.84
CA ASP A 280 -1.36 16.53 -0.69
C ASP A 280 -0.05 15.72 -0.52
N TYR A 281 -0.10 14.62 0.23
CA TYR A 281 1.01 13.68 0.35
C TYR A 281 1.42 13.09 -1.01
N TYR A 282 0.44 12.63 -1.81
CA TYR A 282 0.74 12.04 -3.12
C TYR A 282 1.26 13.06 -4.12
N ASP A 283 0.73 14.27 -4.15
CA ASP A 283 1.27 15.32 -5.03
C ASP A 283 2.73 15.62 -4.68
N LYS A 284 3.08 15.68 -3.40
CA LYS A 284 4.47 15.84 -2.95
C LYS A 284 5.34 14.65 -3.37
N TYR A 285 4.85 13.42 -3.19
CA TYR A 285 5.57 12.20 -3.58
C TYR A 285 5.88 12.17 -5.08
N TRP A 286 4.93 12.54 -5.92
CA TRP A 286 5.07 12.50 -7.38
C TRP A 286 5.75 13.72 -7.99
N LYS A 287 6.02 14.78 -7.20
CA LYS A 287 6.56 16.06 -7.70
C LYS A 287 7.80 15.90 -8.58
N SER A 288 8.77 15.08 -8.16
CA SER A 288 10.02 14.87 -8.92
C SER A 288 9.81 14.11 -10.24
N TYR A 289 8.72 13.34 -10.38
CA TYR A 289 8.44 12.56 -11.58
C TYR A 289 7.97 13.41 -12.76
N TRP A 290 7.48 14.63 -12.51
CA TRP A 290 7.16 15.59 -13.58
C TRP A 290 8.35 15.89 -14.49
N LYS A 291 9.58 15.80 -13.97
CA LYS A 291 10.81 15.94 -14.77
C LYS A 291 10.81 15.00 -15.99
N ARG A 292 10.31 13.76 -15.84
CA ARG A 292 10.21 12.78 -16.95
C ARG A 292 9.32 13.27 -18.09
N LEU A 293 8.20 13.94 -17.75
CA LEU A 293 7.29 14.50 -18.73
C LEU A 293 7.88 15.75 -19.40
N HIS A 294 8.59 16.59 -18.65
CA HIS A 294 9.36 17.70 -19.24
C HIS A 294 10.38 17.20 -20.26
N GLU A 295 11.20 16.21 -19.89
CA GLU A 295 12.21 15.61 -20.77
C GLU A 295 11.58 15.00 -22.02
N LYS A 296 10.52 14.19 -21.85
CA LYS A 296 9.78 13.57 -22.96
C LYS A 296 9.28 14.60 -23.97
N HIS A 297 8.67 15.69 -23.50
CA HIS A 297 8.02 16.71 -24.36
C HIS A 297 8.95 17.84 -24.81
N ALA A 298 10.18 17.87 -24.29
CA ALA A 298 11.27 18.72 -24.79
C ALA A 298 11.98 18.07 -25.99
N ALA A 299 12.13 16.74 -25.99
CA ALA A 299 12.78 15.98 -27.07
C ALA A 299 11.94 15.86 -28.35
N THR A 300 10.64 16.12 -28.28
CA THR A 300 9.71 16.11 -29.44
C THR A 300 9.54 17.51 -30.04
N ARG A 301 10.57 18.36 -29.99
CA ARG A 301 10.60 19.68 -30.64
C ARG A 301 11.32 19.62 -31.96
#